data_AF-A0A934SUR5-F1
#
_entry.id   AF-A0A934SUR5-F1
#
_cell.length_a   1.000
_cell.length_b   1.000
_cell.length_c   1.000
_cell.angle_alpha   90.00
_cell.angle_beta   90.00
_cell.angle_gamma   90.00
#
_symmetry.space_group_name_H-M   'P 1'
#
loop_
_entity.id
_entity.type
_entity.pdbx_description
1 polymer ?
#
loop_
_entity_poly.entity_id
_entity_poly.type
_entity_poly.pdbx_seq_one_letter_code
_entity_poly.pdbx_strand_id
1 'polypeptide(L)'
;MKRLFAGAVLAATHFCAFSYDCFDAAGLYQHVHPGILRAISIRENVRCDGTVRRNSNGSIDVGCMQINSAHFEELAKYGIPPEALQNQCANIFIGAWHYAVMVKKYGNTWTAVGAYHSETPEKRDRYAAEVRQIYEKYQPWLDPRP
;
A
#
# COMPACT_ATOMS: atom_id res chain seq x y z
N MET A 1 30.77 -26.47 -55.08
CA MET A 1 31.23 -25.80 -53.85
C MET A 1 30.03 -25.25 -53.09
N LYS A 2 29.61 -25.87 -51.98
CA LYS A 2 28.50 -25.39 -51.14
C LYS A 2 29.09 -24.61 -49.96
N ARG A 3 28.78 -23.32 -49.85
CA ARG A 3 29.13 -22.50 -48.67
C ARG A 3 28.00 -22.61 -47.67
N LEU A 4 28.27 -23.22 -46.51
CA LEU A 4 27.37 -23.22 -45.37
C LEU A 4 27.53 -21.88 -44.64
N PHE A 5 26.45 -21.10 -44.53
CA PHE A 5 26.40 -19.93 -43.66
C PHE A 5 25.89 -20.38 -42.29
N ALA A 6 26.74 -20.31 -41.27
CA ALA A 6 26.32 -20.47 -39.88
C ALA A 6 25.64 -19.16 -39.43
N GLY A 7 24.31 -19.17 -39.33
CA GLY A 7 23.55 -18.06 -38.77
C GLY A 7 23.70 -18.05 -37.25
N ALA A 8 24.31 -17.01 -36.69
CA ALA A 8 24.31 -16.79 -35.25
C ALA A 8 22.90 -16.34 -34.81
N VAL A 9 22.24 -17.16 -33.99
CA VAL A 9 20.97 -16.80 -33.36
C VAL A 9 21.29 -15.93 -32.14
N LEU A 10 21.05 -14.62 -32.23
CA LEU A 10 21.04 -13.71 -31.10
C LEU A 10 19.79 -13.96 -30.26
N ALA A 11 19.93 -14.62 -29.11
CA ALA A 11 18.87 -14.73 -28.14
C ALA A 11 18.62 -13.36 -27.49
N ALA A 12 17.49 -12.73 -27.80
CA ALA A 12 17.06 -11.49 -27.16
C ALA A 12 16.59 -11.78 -25.72
N THR A 13 17.46 -11.50 -24.75
CA THR A 13 17.09 -11.53 -23.32
C THR A 13 16.09 -10.41 -23.06
N HIS A 14 14.83 -10.78 -22.84
CA HIS A 14 13.78 -9.84 -22.44
C HIS A 14 13.98 -9.49 -20.96
N PHE A 15 14.60 -8.34 -20.69
CA PHE A 15 14.58 -7.77 -19.35
C PHE A 15 13.19 -7.17 -19.11
N CYS A 16 12.37 -7.85 -18.31
CA CYS A 16 11.15 -7.26 -17.78
C CYS A 16 11.59 -6.23 -16.72
N ALA A 17 11.47 -4.93 -17.04
CA ALA A 17 11.70 -3.88 -16.06
C ALA A 17 10.50 -3.83 -15.10
N PHE A 18 10.70 -4.26 -13.85
CA PHE A 18 9.70 -4.09 -12.81
C PHE A 18 9.59 -2.61 -12.46
N SER A 19 8.38 -2.06 -12.54
CA SER A 19 8.10 -0.71 -12.04
C SER A 19 8.05 -0.76 -10.51
N TYR A 20 9.10 -0.30 -9.85
CA TYR A 20 9.16 -0.17 -8.39
C TYR A 20 8.51 1.15 -7.97
N ASP A 21 7.34 1.07 -7.33
CA ASP A 21 6.58 2.25 -6.91
C ASP A 21 6.71 2.54 -5.40
N CYS A 22 6.01 3.58 -4.94
CA CYS A 22 6.05 3.99 -3.54
C CYS A 22 5.43 2.95 -2.58
N PHE A 23 4.55 2.05 -3.04
CA PHE A 23 4.06 0.93 -2.24
C PHE A 23 5.13 -0.14 -2.05
N ASP A 24 5.91 -0.46 -3.09
CA ASP A 24 7.01 -1.41 -2.96
C ASP A 24 8.09 -0.88 -2.02
N ALA A 25 8.44 0.40 -2.15
CA ALA A 25 9.39 1.08 -1.28
C ALA A 25 8.92 1.11 0.18
N ALA A 26 7.67 1.49 0.41
CA ALA A 26 7.11 1.58 1.75
C ALA A 26 6.93 0.19 2.39
N GLY A 27 6.47 -0.79 1.62
CA GLY A 27 6.33 -2.18 2.05
C GLY A 27 7.67 -2.78 2.46
N LEU A 28 8.72 -2.56 1.67
CA LEU A 28 10.08 -2.98 2.00
C LEU A 28 10.58 -2.29 3.28
N TYR A 29 10.42 -0.98 3.39
CA TYR A 29 10.91 -0.19 4.53
C TYR A 29 10.21 -0.56 5.86
N GLN A 30 8.90 -0.81 5.81
CA GLN A 30 8.09 -1.12 7.00
C GLN A 30 7.94 -2.63 7.24
N HIS A 31 8.53 -3.47 6.39
CA HIS A 31 8.40 -4.93 6.44
C HIS A 31 6.95 -5.43 6.40
N VAL A 32 6.15 -4.86 5.50
CA VAL A 32 4.74 -5.26 5.25
C VAL A 32 4.52 -5.56 3.77
N HIS A 33 3.49 -6.38 3.47
CA HIS A 33 3.25 -6.84 2.09
C HIS A 33 2.75 -5.69 1.17
N PRO A 34 3.48 -5.32 0.11
CA PRO A 34 3.12 -4.17 -0.73
C PRO A 34 1.79 -4.37 -1.46
N GLY A 35 1.48 -5.58 -1.93
CA GLY A 35 0.18 -5.89 -2.52
C GLY A 35 -1.01 -5.70 -1.57
N ILE A 36 -0.81 -5.91 -0.25
CA ILE A 36 -1.85 -5.65 0.75
C ILE A 36 -1.97 -4.15 1.00
N LEU A 37 -0.87 -3.39 1.03
CA LEU A 37 -0.91 -1.93 1.11
C LEU A 37 -1.66 -1.32 -0.07
N ARG A 38 -1.47 -1.82 -1.29
CA ARG A 38 -2.23 -1.37 -2.46
C ARG A 38 -3.71 -1.69 -2.32
N ALA A 39 -4.07 -2.86 -1.81
CA ALA A 39 -5.47 -3.22 -1.56
C ALA A 39 -6.13 -2.32 -0.49
N ILE A 40 -5.40 -1.98 0.59
CA ILE A 40 -5.80 -0.98 1.59
C ILE A 40 -6.01 0.38 0.91
N SER A 41 -5.06 0.84 0.09
CA SER A 41 -5.19 2.11 -0.63
C SER A 41 -6.42 2.15 -1.53
N ILE A 42 -6.69 1.10 -2.30
CA ILE A 42 -7.89 1.04 -3.15
C ILE A 42 -9.16 1.17 -2.30
N ARG A 43 -9.17 0.56 -1.12
CA ARG A 43 -10.30 0.63 -0.19
C ARG A 43 -10.47 2.02 0.42
N GLU A 44 -9.37 2.70 0.72
CA GLU A 44 -9.35 4.03 1.31
C GLU A 44 -9.62 5.12 0.28
N ASN A 45 -8.84 5.15 -0.78
CA ASN A 45 -8.94 6.13 -1.85
C ASN A 45 -8.47 5.53 -3.18
N VAL A 46 -9.41 5.06 -4.00
CA VAL A 46 -9.13 4.47 -5.32
C VAL A 46 -8.34 5.41 -6.27
N ARG A 47 -8.38 6.72 -6.05
CA ARG A 47 -7.59 7.69 -6.84
C ARG A 47 -6.15 7.84 -6.34
N CYS A 48 -5.88 7.41 -5.12
CA CYS A 48 -4.59 7.57 -4.43
C CYS A 48 -4.04 9.01 -4.53
N ASP A 49 -4.90 10.00 -4.35
CA ASP A 49 -4.57 11.43 -4.43
C ASP A 49 -4.60 12.10 -3.05
N GLY A 50 -4.37 13.42 -3.00
CA GLY A 50 -4.36 14.24 -1.78
C GLY A 50 -5.74 14.51 -1.15
N THR A 51 -6.77 13.71 -1.46
CA THR A 51 -8.14 13.92 -0.97
C THR A 51 -8.20 14.01 0.56
N VAL A 52 -8.91 15.03 1.06
CA VAL A 52 -9.22 15.20 2.49
C VAL A 52 -10.69 14.91 2.73
N ARG A 53 -10.99 13.97 3.62
CA ARG A 53 -12.37 13.65 4.05
C ARG A 53 -12.58 14.09 5.48
N ARG A 54 -13.76 14.64 5.78
CA ARG A 54 -14.14 15.05 7.13
C ARG A 54 -15.10 14.03 7.73
N ASN A 55 -14.79 13.56 8.93
CA ASN A 55 -15.61 12.63 9.68
C ASN A 55 -16.62 13.36 10.57
N SER A 56 -17.69 12.66 10.96
CA SER A 56 -18.78 13.22 11.79
C SER A 56 -18.31 13.68 13.17
N ASN A 57 -17.22 13.09 13.70
CA ASN A 57 -16.59 13.47 14.96
C ASN A 57 -15.63 14.67 14.83
N GLY A 58 -15.52 15.29 13.66
CA GLY A 58 -14.66 16.44 13.40
C GLY A 58 -13.23 16.11 12.96
N SER A 59 -12.80 14.85 13.10
CA SER A 59 -11.51 14.38 12.56
C SER A 59 -11.48 14.44 11.02
N ILE A 60 -10.28 14.43 10.45
CA ILE A 60 -10.09 14.36 9.00
C ILE A 60 -9.22 13.16 8.62
N ASP A 61 -9.46 12.60 7.45
CA ASP A 61 -8.63 11.58 6.82
C ASP A 61 -7.97 12.15 5.57
N VAL A 62 -6.66 11.97 5.43
CA VAL A 62 -5.86 12.66 4.41
C VAL A 62 -5.17 11.68 3.47
N GLY A 63 -5.28 11.95 2.18
CA GLY A 63 -4.43 11.39 1.13
C GLY A 63 -4.78 9.98 0.68
N CYS A 64 -3.83 9.35 -0.01
CA CYS A 64 -3.97 8.05 -0.66
C CYS A 64 -4.37 6.90 0.28
N MET A 65 -3.89 6.95 1.52
CA MET A 65 -4.06 5.96 2.58
C MET A 65 -5.01 6.45 3.68
N GLN A 66 -5.64 7.62 3.50
CA GLN A 66 -6.64 8.20 4.41
C GLN A 66 -6.18 8.21 5.88
N ILE A 67 -5.01 8.78 6.13
CA ILE A 67 -4.44 8.87 7.48
C ILE A 67 -5.27 9.84 8.32
N ASN A 68 -5.81 9.33 9.43
CA ASN A 68 -6.66 10.11 10.31
C ASN A 68 -5.86 11.15 11.13
N SER A 69 -6.48 12.30 11.39
CA SER A 69 -5.90 13.38 12.18
C SER A 69 -5.56 13.04 13.62
N ALA A 70 -6.09 11.94 14.16
CA ALA A 70 -5.68 11.41 15.45
C ALA A 70 -4.19 11.04 15.52
N HIS A 71 -3.54 10.79 14.37
CA HIS A 71 -2.11 10.49 14.32
C HIS A 71 -1.22 11.74 14.23
N PHE A 72 -1.78 12.94 14.04
CA PHE A 72 -0.96 14.13 13.74
C PHE A 72 0.00 14.50 14.87
N GLU A 73 -0.42 14.35 16.13
CA GLU A 73 0.47 14.62 17.28
C GLU A 73 1.66 13.64 17.32
N GLU A 74 1.44 12.37 16.99
CA GLU A 74 2.52 11.38 16.92
C GLU A 74 3.44 11.67 15.72
N LEU A 75 2.88 11.98 14.56
CA LEU A 75 3.64 12.29 13.34
C LEU A 75 4.49 13.56 13.50
N ALA A 76 4.01 14.55 14.25
CA ALA A 76 4.76 15.77 14.54
C ALA A 76 6.08 15.50 15.28
N LYS A 77 6.15 14.43 16.10
CA LYS A 77 7.38 14.02 16.80
C LYS A 77 8.49 13.58 15.84
N TYR A 78 8.11 13.15 14.63
CA TYR A 78 9.04 12.79 13.56
C TYR A 78 9.25 13.94 12.56
N GLY A 79 8.73 15.15 12.84
CA GLY A 79 8.83 16.29 11.93
C GLY A 79 7.95 16.17 10.69
N ILE A 80 6.86 15.39 10.74
CA ILE A 80 5.94 15.21 9.61
C ILE A 80 4.72 16.13 9.83
N PRO A 81 4.61 17.25 9.10
CA PRO A 81 3.46 18.15 9.22
C PRO A 81 2.24 17.59 8.44
N PRO A 82 0.99 17.94 8.80
CA PRO A 82 -0.21 17.42 8.14
C PRO A 82 -0.24 17.62 6.63
N GLU A 83 0.33 18.71 6.12
CA GLU A 83 0.40 19.04 4.69
C GLU A 83 1.22 18.02 3.90
N ALA A 84 2.21 17.38 4.53
CA ALA A 84 3.00 16.33 3.89
C ALA A 84 2.14 15.14 3.47
N LEU A 85 1.00 14.91 4.14
CA LEU A 85 0.08 13.81 3.84
C LEU A 85 -0.69 14.01 2.52
N GLN A 86 -0.64 15.20 1.91
CA GLN A 86 -1.17 15.41 0.56
C GLN A 86 -0.22 14.92 -0.54
N ASN A 87 1.07 14.76 -0.23
CA ASN A 87 2.00 14.09 -1.13
C ASN A 87 1.73 12.59 -1.13
N GLN A 88 1.45 12.03 -2.31
CA GLN A 88 1.05 10.63 -2.48
C GLN A 88 2.05 9.65 -1.85
N CYS A 89 3.34 9.77 -2.17
CA CYS A 89 4.36 8.83 -1.69
C CYS A 89 4.60 8.98 -0.19
N ALA A 90 4.69 10.21 0.34
CA ALA A 90 4.78 10.43 1.77
C ALA A 90 3.58 9.78 2.50
N ASN A 91 2.37 9.97 1.99
CA ASN A 91 1.16 9.39 2.55
C ASN A 91 1.17 7.84 2.53
N ILE A 92 1.68 7.22 1.46
CA ILE A 92 1.87 5.77 1.36
C ILE A 92 2.84 5.26 2.43
N PHE A 93 3.98 5.94 2.64
CA PHE A 93 4.93 5.58 3.70
C PHE A 93 4.33 5.68 5.09
N ILE A 94 3.50 6.70 5.35
CA ILE A 94 2.81 6.83 6.65
C ILE A 94 1.69 5.79 6.81
N GLY A 95 0.95 5.46 5.74
CA GLY A 95 0.02 4.34 5.77
C GLY A 95 0.72 3.01 6.04
N ALA A 96 1.88 2.78 5.43
CA ALA A 96 2.68 1.59 5.70
C ALA A 96 3.18 1.55 7.14
N TRP A 97 3.61 2.68 7.71
CA TRP A 97 3.97 2.79 9.12
C TRP A 97 2.80 2.43 10.03
N HIS A 98 1.63 3.01 9.81
CA HIS A 98 0.42 2.72 10.61
C HIS A 98 0.01 1.24 10.49
N TYR A 99 0.07 0.68 9.28
CA TYR A 99 -0.18 -0.74 9.07
C TYR A 99 0.83 -1.63 9.80
N ALA A 100 2.11 -1.27 9.80
CA ALA A 100 3.14 -2.00 10.54
C ALA A 100 2.91 -1.98 12.06
N VAL A 101 2.36 -0.89 12.62
CA VAL A 101 1.93 -0.85 14.03
C VAL A 101 0.86 -1.92 14.29
N MET A 102 -0.12 -2.07 13.39
CA MET A 102 -1.16 -3.11 13.50
C MET A 102 -0.59 -4.51 13.32
N VAL A 103 0.33 -4.72 12.38
CA VAL A 103 1.02 -6.01 12.18
C VAL A 103 1.84 -6.37 13.42
N LYS A 104 2.52 -5.41 14.05
CA LYS A 104 3.26 -5.65 15.30
C LYS A 104 2.33 -6.11 16.43
N LYS A 105 1.11 -5.59 16.48
CA LYS A 105 0.13 -5.91 17.53
C LYS A 105 -0.62 -7.22 17.29
N TYR A 106 -1.02 -7.50 16.05
CA TYR A 106 -1.92 -8.61 15.70
C TYR A 106 -1.26 -9.70 14.83
N GLY A 107 0.04 -9.58 14.56
CA GLY A 107 0.76 -10.42 13.62
C GLY A 107 0.41 -10.12 12.16
N ASN A 108 1.09 -10.80 11.23
CA ASN A 108 0.78 -10.71 9.80
C ASN A 108 -0.52 -11.50 9.49
N THR A 109 -1.66 -10.91 9.84
CA THR A 109 -2.99 -11.54 9.81
C THR A 109 -4.03 -10.60 9.20
N TRP A 110 -5.17 -11.15 8.77
CA TRP A 110 -6.33 -10.34 8.35
C TRP A 110 -6.88 -9.46 9.49
N THR A 111 -6.63 -9.82 10.75
CA THR A 111 -6.95 -8.98 11.91
C THR A 111 -6.14 -7.68 11.87
N ALA A 112 -4.85 -7.73 11.54
CA ALA A 112 -4.04 -6.52 11.37
C ALA A 112 -4.53 -5.63 10.21
N VAL A 113 -4.93 -6.25 9.09
CA VAL A 113 -5.50 -5.53 7.94
C VAL A 113 -6.78 -4.79 8.34
N GLY A 114 -7.69 -5.46 9.05
CA GLY A 114 -8.89 -4.84 9.59
C GLY A 114 -8.60 -3.72 10.59
N ALA A 115 -7.59 -3.94 11.45
CA ALA A 115 -7.23 -3.01 12.52
C ALA A 115 -6.63 -1.70 11.99
N TYR A 116 -6.16 -1.68 10.75
CA TYR A 116 -5.77 -0.45 10.05
C TYR A 116 -6.91 0.59 10.10
N HIS A 117 -8.14 0.15 9.83
CA HIS A 117 -9.33 1.00 9.82
C HIS A 117 -9.94 1.17 11.22
N SER A 118 -10.09 0.07 11.96
CA SER A 118 -10.67 0.10 13.30
C SER A 118 -10.37 -1.18 14.07
N GLU A 119 -10.05 -1.07 15.35
CA GLU A 119 -9.90 -2.24 16.23
C GLU A 119 -11.24 -2.79 16.75
N THR A 120 -12.37 -2.09 16.57
CA THR A 120 -13.70 -2.58 16.94
C THR A 120 -14.03 -3.83 16.11
N PRO A 121 -14.31 -5.01 16.72
CA PRO A 121 -14.38 -6.30 16.01
C PRO A 121 -15.25 -6.29 14.76
N GLU A 122 -16.47 -5.76 14.83
CA GLU A 122 -17.40 -5.76 13.70
C GLU A 122 -16.91 -4.88 12.54
N LYS A 123 -16.30 -3.72 12.84
CA LYS A 123 -15.75 -2.81 11.82
C LYS A 123 -14.47 -3.39 11.22
N ARG A 124 -13.60 -3.92 12.09
CA ARG A 124 -12.34 -4.57 11.75
C ARG A 124 -12.55 -5.71 10.76
N ASP A 125 -13.43 -6.64 11.12
CA ASP A 125 -13.60 -7.89 10.36
C ASP A 125 -14.30 -7.63 9.02
N ARG A 126 -15.25 -6.67 9.00
CA ARG A 126 -15.85 -6.20 7.75
C ARG A 126 -14.80 -5.57 6.82
N TYR A 127 -13.99 -4.65 7.34
CA TYR A 127 -12.94 -3.99 6.55
C TYR A 127 -11.91 -5.00 6.02
N ALA A 128 -11.47 -5.94 6.86
CA ALA A 128 -10.57 -7.01 6.45
C ALA A 128 -11.13 -7.86 5.30
N ALA A 129 -12.43 -8.18 5.35
CA ALA A 129 -13.09 -8.92 4.27
C ALA A 129 -13.15 -8.12 2.96
N GLU A 130 -13.44 -6.81 3.03
CA GLU A 130 -13.45 -5.92 1.87
C GLU A 130 -12.06 -5.81 1.22
N VAL A 131 -11.01 -5.61 2.03
CA VAL A 131 -9.62 -5.56 1.52
C VAL A 131 -9.19 -6.91 0.96
N ARG A 132 -9.57 -8.01 1.59
CA ARG A 132 -9.30 -9.36 1.09
C ARG A 132 -9.92 -9.58 -0.30
N GLN A 133 -11.16 -9.18 -0.48
CA GLN A 133 -11.83 -9.27 -1.78
C GLN A 133 -11.13 -8.44 -2.86
N ILE A 134 -10.69 -7.22 -2.51
CA ILE A 134 -9.89 -6.38 -3.42
C ILE A 134 -8.59 -7.09 -3.78
N TYR A 135 -7.87 -7.61 -2.79
CA TYR A 135 -6.61 -8.29 -3.00
C TYR A 135 -6.77 -9.52 -3.91
N GLU A 136 -7.70 -10.42 -3.59
CA GLU A 136 -7.94 -11.64 -4.37
C GLU A 136 -8.39 -11.33 -5.80
N LYS A 137 -9.22 -10.30 -5.99
CA LYS A 137 -9.71 -9.89 -7.33
C LYS A 137 -8.62 -9.30 -8.21
N TYR A 138 -7.68 -8.56 -7.63
CA TYR A 138 -6.66 -7.81 -8.36
C TYR A 138 -5.23 -8.32 -8.13
N GLN A 139 -5.05 -9.48 -7.50
CA GLN A 139 -3.75 -10.01 -7.07
C GLN A 139 -2.67 -9.97 -8.16
N PRO A 140 -2.94 -10.33 -9.44
CA PRO A 140 -1.92 -10.25 -10.49
C PRO A 140 -1.38 -8.84 -10.76
N TRP A 141 -2.17 -7.81 -10.44
CA TRP A 141 -1.82 -6.40 -10.62
C TRP A 141 -1.22 -5.77 -9.37
N LEU A 142 -1.65 -6.22 -8.19
CA LEU A 142 -1.19 -5.66 -6.90
C LEU A 142 0.10 -6.31 -6.40
N ASP A 143 0.30 -7.59 -6.75
CA ASP A 143 1.46 -8.40 -6.39
C ASP A 143 1.90 -9.23 -7.62
N PRO A 144 2.44 -8.58 -8.65
CA PRO A 144 2.98 -9.29 -9.80
C PRO A 144 4.20 -10.10 -9.34
N ARG A 145 4.05 -11.43 -9.35
CA ARG A 145 5.16 -12.34 -9.08
C ARG A 145 6.26 -12.12 -10.12
N PRO A 146 7.53 -12.16 -9.72
CA PRO A 146 8.65 -12.08 -10.65
C PRO A 146 8.67 -13.23 -11.65
#